data_AF-A0A1J4KVD8-F1
#
_entry.id   AF-A0A1J4KVD8-F1
#
_cell.length_a   1.000
_cell.length_b   1.000
_cell.length_c   1.000
_cell.angle_alpha   90.00
_cell.angle_beta   90.00
_cell.angle_gamma   90.00
#
_symmetry.space_group_name_H-M   'P 1'
#
loop_
_entity.id
_entity.type
_entity.pdbx_description
1 polymer ?
#
loop_
_entity_poly.entity_id
_entity_poly.type
_entity_poly.pdbx_seq_one_letter_code
_entity_poly.pdbx_strand_id
1 'polypeptide(L)'
;MKNMWNIPKVALFRKILKIYQCQKISFEITYGIMKKRKLKNFSSSSSDSSSIYKNSEALGKYLLDGGPIEDVEESIKFHSDQLVEFFRAERDKILDGGPDCDYDYDRLQLIDDLLQFVFNQKEQNLYTKAQLLEIQKLKGRIKEAKEQLKESQKNYKRLRKQFNCDRKDAIEQLKDQQHQEHQKLIESFEKVPEKYRKISNKLIILRKQEKHLRLTHRYMEAKQIKIEGDQVEKEEMEENLKHWNIEKSNLLSQLENKHQQQMNCLEQKWERTWNSIYPAQLDRKQHYKLVIDNAKKRILEITGNKNDFKLSTTKSVLQVRKDELRTVTSRIGAHQRGKEPKTQRKIVETVYSDQMRAKTSLY
;
A
#
# COMPACT_ATOMS: atom_id res chain seq x y z
N MET A 1 49.45 -39.89 6.99
CA MET A 1 48.19 -39.72 6.23
C MET A 1 46.97 -40.24 7.00
N LYS A 2 46.73 -39.75 8.22
CA LYS A 2 45.48 -39.95 8.98
C LYS A 2 45.19 -38.62 9.66
N ASN A 3 43.94 -38.16 9.63
CA ASN A 3 43.40 -36.89 10.18
C ASN A 3 42.96 -35.83 9.14
N MET A 4 42.30 -36.26 8.06
CA MET A 4 41.64 -35.36 7.10
C MET A 4 40.12 -35.53 7.03
N TRP A 5 39.46 -36.00 8.09
CA TRP A 5 37.99 -36.13 8.10
C TRP A 5 37.42 -35.89 9.50
N ASN A 6 37.46 -34.64 9.96
CA ASN A 6 36.67 -34.24 11.12
C ASN A 6 35.93 -32.94 10.81
N ILE A 7 35.06 -32.99 9.80
CA ILE A 7 34.03 -31.97 9.61
C ILE A 7 33.06 -32.14 10.79
N PRO A 8 32.80 -31.09 11.60
CA PRO A 8 31.93 -31.22 12.76
C PRO A 8 30.55 -31.68 12.29
N LYS A 9 30.10 -32.86 12.73
CA LYS A 9 28.78 -33.43 12.40
C LYS A 9 27.63 -32.43 12.60
N VAL A 10 27.84 -31.46 13.51
CA VAL A 10 26.94 -30.34 13.81
C VAL A 10 26.72 -29.39 12.60
N ALA A 11 27.76 -29.13 11.79
CA ALA A 11 27.65 -28.24 10.62
C ALA A 11 26.84 -28.87 9.48
N LEU A 12 27.00 -30.18 9.27
CA LEU A 12 26.24 -30.93 8.27
C LEU A 12 24.76 -31.02 8.67
N PHE A 13 24.49 -31.28 9.96
CA PHE A 13 23.13 -31.35 10.50
C PHE A 13 22.37 -30.02 10.36
N ARG A 14 23.04 -28.89 10.61
CA ARG A 14 22.47 -27.54 10.41
C ARG A 14 22.13 -27.24 8.94
N LYS A 15 22.90 -27.75 7.97
CA LYS A 15 22.59 -27.60 6.54
C LYS A 15 21.36 -28.42 6.14
N ILE A 16 21.25 -29.67 6.61
CA ILE A 16 20.10 -30.54 6.31
C ILE A 16 18.81 -29.96 6.88
N LEU A 17 18.83 -29.44 8.11
CA LEU A 17 17.65 -28.81 8.74
C LEU A 17 17.16 -27.56 7.98
N LYS A 18 18.07 -26.77 7.41
CA LYS A 18 17.71 -25.62 6.57
C LYS A 18 17.02 -26.03 5.27
N ILE A 19 17.45 -27.14 4.65
CA ILE A 19 16.85 -27.66 3.41
C ILE A 19 15.40 -28.14 3.68
N TYR A 20 15.20 -28.89 4.77
CA TYR A 20 13.85 -29.36 5.16
C TYR A 20 12.89 -28.22 5.48
N GLN A 21 13.34 -27.16 6.17
CA GLN A 21 12.50 -25.98 6.41
C GLN A 21 12.11 -25.24 5.13
N CYS A 22 12.99 -25.21 4.11
CA CYS A 22 12.67 -24.60 2.82
C CYS A 22 11.63 -25.40 2.03
N GLN A 23 11.68 -26.74 2.08
CA GLN A 23 10.72 -27.60 1.39
C GLN A 23 9.32 -27.54 2.01
N LYS A 24 9.21 -27.48 3.34
CA LYS A 24 7.90 -27.38 4.03
C LYS A 24 7.14 -26.11 3.65
N ILE A 25 7.84 -24.97 3.55
CA ILE A 25 7.24 -23.68 3.16
C ILE A 25 6.76 -23.69 1.71
N SER A 26 7.49 -24.37 0.81
CA SER A 26 7.09 -24.53 -0.60
C SER A 26 5.75 -25.27 -0.73
N PHE A 27 5.56 -26.34 0.04
CA PHE A 27 4.37 -27.18 0.00
C PHE A 27 3.11 -26.47 0.53
N GLU A 28 3.23 -25.68 1.61
CA GLU A 28 2.09 -24.92 2.15
C GLU A 28 1.61 -23.81 1.20
N ILE A 29 2.52 -23.21 0.44
CA ILE A 29 2.19 -22.17 -0.56
C ILE A 29 1.44 -22.77 -1.76
N THR A 30 1.88 -23.92 -2.28
CA THR A 30 1.20 -24.58 -3.41
C THR A 30 -0.18 -25.10 -3.01
N TYR A 31 -0.31 -25.70 -1.83
CA TYR A 31 -1.60 -26.19 -1.33
C TYR A 31 -2.62 -25.06 -1.11
N GLY A 32 -2.17 -23.90 -0.61
CA GLY A 32 -3.01 -22.71 -0.46
C GLY A 32 -3.51 -22.09 -1.78
N ILE A 33 -2.73 -22.21 -2.86
CA ILE A 33 -3.11 -21.71 -4.19
C ILE A 33 -4.14 -22.64 -4.86
N MET A 34 -4.02 -23.97 -4.69
CA MET A 34 -4.98 -24.91 -5.26
C MET A 34 -6.37 -24.81 -4.61
N LYS A 35 -6.45 -24.56 -3.29
CA LYS A 35 -7.74 -24.40 -2.59
C LYS A 35 -8.52 -23.15 -3.04
N LYS A 36 -7.82 -22.09 -3.48
CA LYS A 36 -8.46 -20.86 -4.01
C LYS A 36 -8.95 -20.97 -5.45
N ARG A 37 -8.43 -21.92 -6.25
CA ARG A 37 -8.92 -22.17 -7.62
C ARG A 37 -10.23 -22.97 -7.64
N LYS A 38 -10.48 -23.85 -6.66
CA LYS A 38 -11.73 -24.62 -6.59
C LYS A 38 -12.97 -23.79 -6.19
N LEU A 39 -12.80 -22.61 -5.59
CA LEU A 39 -13.90 -21.74 -5.16
C LEU A 39 -14.32 -20.68 -6.19
N LYS A 40 -13.69 -20.63 -7.37
CA LYS A 40 -13.95 -19.58 -8.39
C LYS A 40 -14.83 -20.04 -9.56
N ASN A 41 -15.31 -21.29 -9.53
CA ASN A 41 -16.13 -21.88 -10.61
C ASN A 41 -17.60 -22.10 -10.21
N PHE A 42 -18.07 -21.43 -9.16
CA PHE A 42 -19.46 -21.52 -8.69
C PHE A 42 -20.05 -20.10 -8.64
N SER A 43 -20.45 -19.56 -9.79
CA SER A 43 -21.40 -18.44 -9.90
C SER A 43 -21.61 -18.03 -11.36
N SER A 44 -22.55 -18.70 -12.03
CA SER A 44 -23.34 -18.11 -13.11
C SER A 44 -24.43 -19.10 -13.56
N SER A 45 -25.49 -19.19 -12.77
CA SER A 45 -26.79 -19.70 -13.21
C SER A 45 -27.86 -18.71 -12.72
N SER A 46 -28.06 -17.64 -13.48
CA SER A 46 -29.20 -16.75 -13.31
C SER A 46 -30.06 -16.84 -14.58
N SER A 47 -31.14 -17.61 -14.46
CA SER A 47 -32.46 -17.38 -15.06
C SER A 47 -32.54 -16.66 -16.41
N ASP A 48 -32.72 -17.46 -17.47
CA ASP A 48 -33.12 -17.08 -18.83
C ASP A 48 -34.57 -16.57 -18.89
N SER A 49 -34.82 -15.30 -18.53
CA SER A 49 -36.15 -14.69 -18.68
C SER A 49 -36.20 -13.36 -19.46
N SER A 50 -35.09 -12.87 -20.03
CA SER A 50 -35.05 -11.55 -20.70
C SER A 50 -34.99 -11.57 -22.24
N SER A 51 -35.21 -12.71 -22.92
CA SER A 51 -35.03 -12.80 -24.39
C SER A 51 -36.26 -12.52 -25.26
N ILE A 52 -37.33 -11.91 -24.71
CA ILE A 52 -38.63 -11.84 -25.38
C ILE A 52 -38.62 -10.93 -26.63
N TYR A 53 -37.72 -9.94 -26.71
CA TYR A 53 -37.62 -9.04 -27.86
C TYR A 53 -36.22 -9.07 -28.50
N LYS A 54 -35.97 -10.09 -29.34
CA LYS A 54 -34.73 -10.15 -30.15
C LYS A 54 -34.73 -9.18 -31.34
N ASN A 55 -35.88 -8.61 -31.68
CA ASN A 55 -36.07 -7.71 -32.82
C ASN A 55 -36.37 -6.29 -32.33
N SER A 56 -35.51 -5.32 -32.71
CA SER A 56 -35.63 -3.90 -32.38
C SER A 56 -36.89 -3.26 -32.95
N GLU A 57 -37.39 -3.72 -34.10
CA GLU A 57 -38.63 -3.21 -34.69
C GLU A 57 -39.87 -3.65 -33.89
N ALA A 58 -39.89 -4.90 -33.43
CA ALA A 58 -40.98 -5.40 -32.60
C ALA A 58 -41.01 -4.68 -31.24
N LEU A 59 -39.84 -4.39 -30.69
CA LEU A 59 -39.67 -3.59 -29.49
C LEU A 59 -40.12 -2.13 -29.70
N GLY A 60 -39.74 -1.53 -30.83
CA GLY A 60 -40.15 -0.18 -31.19
C GLY A 60 -41.67 -0.05 -31.33
N LYS A 61 -42.32 -1.02 -32.01
CA LYS A 61 -43.78 -1.07 -32.12
C LYS A 61 -44.46 -1.24 -30.77
N TYR A 62 -43.97 -2.17 -29.95
CA TYR A 62 -44.49 -2.38 -28.58
C TYR A 62 -44.46 -1.10 -27.73
N LEU A 63 -43.41 -0.29 -27.85
CA LEU A 63 -43.30 0.99 -27.17
C LEU A 63 -44.26 2.05 -27.72
N LEU A 64 -44.47 2.09 -29.05
CA LEU A 64 -45.44 2.99 -29.68
C LEU A 64 -46.89 2.62 -29.33
N ASP A 65 -47.16 1.33 -29.12
CA ASP A 65 -48.46 0.82 -28.71
C ASP A 65 -48.75 1.08 -27.21
N GLY A 66 -47.87 1.81 -26.51
CA GLY A 66 -48.04 2.18 -25.11
C GLY A 66 -47.60 1.10 -24.12
N GLY A 67 -46.77 0.15 -24.56
CA GLY A 67 -46.19 -0.87 -23.70
C GLY A 67 -45.37 -0.26 -22.55
N PRO A 68 -45.46 -0.80 -21.32
CA PRO A 68 -44.67 -0.35 -20.18
C PRO A 68 -43.16 -0.44 -20.47
N ILE A 69 -42.45 0.63 -20.16
CA ILE A 69 -41.01 0.75 -20.41
C ILE A 69 -40.22 -0.19 -19.49
N GLU A 70 -40.73 -0.45 -18.30
CA GLU A 70 -40.12 -1.28 -17.27
C GLU A 70 -39.91 -2.73 -17.75
N ASP A 71 -40.82 -3.24 -18.58
CA ASP A 71 -40.79 -4.61 -19.09
C ASP A 71 -39.69 -4.83 -20.14
N VAL A 72 -39.22 -3.74 -20.75
CA VAL A 72 -38.29 -3.77 -21.87
C VAL A 72 -37.02 -2.95 -21.64
N GLU A 73 -36.81 -2.43 -20.43
CA GLU A 73 -35.70 -1.54 -20.11
C GLU A 73 -34.33 -2.14 -20.49
N GLU A 74 -34.11 -3.42 -20.22
CA GLU A 74 -32.86 -4.11 -20.54
C GLU A 74 -32.68 -4.31 -22.06
N SER A 75 -33.77 -4.55 -22.79
CA SER A 75 -33.76 -4.67 -24.25
C SER A 75 -33.51 -3.31 -24.92
N ILE A 76 -34.06 -2.22 -24.38
CA ILE A 76 -33.78 -0.84 -24.82
C ILE A 76 -32.29 -0.52 -24.69
N LYS A 77 -31.65 -0.94 -23.60
CA LYS A 77 -30.20 -0.72 -23.39
C LYS A 77 -29.35 -1.41 -24.46
N PHE A 78 -29.78 -2.57 -24.96
CA PHE A 78 -29.07 -3.33 -25.98
C PHE A 78 -29.34 -2.81 -27.40
N HIS A 79 -30.58 -2.41 -27.70
CA HIS A 79 -31.03 -2.01 -29.04
C HIS A 79 -31.12 -0.48 -29.26
N SER A 80 -30.56 0.34 -28.36
CA SER A 80 -30.73 1.80 -28.38
C SER A 80 -30.45 2.49 -29.74
N ASP A 81 -29.41 2.08 -30.47
CA ASP A 81 -29.10 2.66 -31.79
C ASP A 81 -30.16 2.33 -32.85
N GLN A 82 -30.61 1.08 -32.87
CA GLN A 82 -31.63 0.60 -33.80
C GLN A 82 -33.01 1.18 -33.49
N LEU A 83 -33.32 1.39 -32.20
CA LEU A 83 -34.55 2.05 -31.78
C LEU A 83 -34.57 3.53 -32.17
N VAL A 84 -33.44 4.23 -32.06
CA VAL A 84 -33.33 5.63 -32.53
C VAL A 84 -33.60 5.73 -34.03
N GLU A 85 -33.01 4.84 -34.84
CA GLU A 85 -33.26 4.80 -36.28
C GLU A 85 -34.71 4.43 -36.60
N PHE A 86 -35.28 3.44 -35.91
CA PHE A 86 -36.68 3.04 -36.06
C PHE A 86 -37.65 4.19 -35.76
N PHE A 87 -37.48 4.87 -34.62
CA PHE A 87 -38.35 5.99 -34.24
C PHE A 87 -38.19 7.19 -35.16
N ARG A 88 -36.98 7.49 -35.65
CA ARG A 88 -36.78 8.53 -36.68
C ARG A 88 -37.51 8.19 -37.96
N ALA A 89 -37.36 6.96 -38.45
CA ALA A 89 -38.05 6.51 -39.66
C ALA A 89 -39.58 6.54 -39.50
N GLU A 90 -40.10 6.17 -38.33
CA GLU A 90 -41.54 6.20 -38.07
C GLU A 90 -42.08 7.64 -37.95
N ARG A 91 -41.31 8.56 -37.35
CA ARG A 91 -41.62 9.98 -37.32
C ARG A 91 -41.66 10.57 -38.73
N ASP A 92 -40.63 10.29 -39.53
CA ASP A 92 -40.50 10.83 -40.88
C ASP A 92 -41.65 10.33 -41.78
N LYS A 93 -42.09 9.06 -41.64
CA LYS A 93 -43.29 8.55 -42.31
C LYS A 93 -44.58 9.31 -41.98
N ILE A 94 -44.73 9.77 -40.74
CA ILE A 94 -45.91 10.54 -40.32
C ILE A 94 -45.83 11.96 -40.90
N LEU A 95 -44.63 12.54 -40.95
CA LEU A 95 -44.38 13.89 -41.49
C LEU A 95 -44.47 13.96 -43.02
N ASP A 96 -44.09 12.88 -43.72
CA ASP A 96 -44.18 12.75 -45.18
C ASP A 96 -45.62 12.62 -45.71
N GLY A 97 -46.63 12.66 -44.83
CA GLY A 97 -48.04 12.82 -45.22
C GLY A 97 -48.22 14.03 -46.14
N GLY A 98 -48.98 13.84 -47.22
CA GLY A 98 -49.26 14.88 -48.21
C GLY A 98 -49.94 16.14 -47.62
N PRO A 99 -50.07 17.22 -48.41
CA PRO A 99 -50.51 18.53 -47.94
C PRO A 99 -51.93 18.59 -47.34
N ASP A 100 -52.73 17.52 -47.49
CA ASP A 100 -54.10 17.41 -46.97
C ASP A 100 -54.23 16.41 -45.80
N CYS A 101 -53.12 15.99 -45.17
CA CYS A 101 -53.13 15.01 -44.09
C CYS A 101 -53.23 15.68 -42.71
N ASP A 102 -54.26 15.34 -41.93
CA ASP A 102 -54.29 15.64 -40.49
C ASP A 102 -53.18 14.85 -39.79
N TYR A 103 -52.12 15.54 -39.36
CA TYR A 103 -51.00 14.93 -38.65
C TYR A 103 -51.43 14.44 -37.25
N ASP A 104 -51.01 13.21 -36.91
CA ASP A 104 -51.17 12.65 -35.57
C ASP A 104 -50.11 13.24 -34.62
N TYR A 105 -50.38 14.45 -34.13
CA TYR A 105 -49.49 15.19 -33.24
C TYR A 105 -49.21 14.45 -31.92
N ASP A 106 -50.19 13.70 -31.41
CA ASP A 106 -50.04 12.94 -30.17
C ASP A 106 -49.04 11.79 -30.36
N ARG A 107 -49.10 11.10 -31.51
CA ARG A 107 -48.12 10.08 -31.88
C ARG A 107 -46.74 10.64 -32.18
N LEU A 108 -46.64 11.82 -32.81
CA LEU A 108 -45.36 12.51 -33.01
C LEU A 108 -44.70 12.88 -31.68
N GLN A 109 -45.47 13.42 -30.73
CA GLN A 109 -44.97 13.74 -29.39
C GLN A 109 -44.49 12.47 -28.67
N LEU A 110 -45.27 11.38 -28.74
CA LEU A 110 -44.87 10.09 -28.15
C LEU A 110 -43.54 9.58 -28.73
N ILE A 111 -43.36 9.70 -30.05
CA ILE A 111 -42.10 9.30 -30.71
C ILE A 111 -40.93 10.16 -30.22
N ASP A 112 -41.11 11.47 -30.09
CA ASP A 112 -40.06 12.38 -29.60
C ASP A 112 -39.71 12.10 -28.13
N ASP A 113 -40.72 11.82 -27.28
CA ASP A 113 -40.52 11.44 -25.88
C ASP A 113 -39.74 10.12 -25.77
N LEU A 114 -40.11 9.13 -26.59
CA LEU A 114 -39.41 7.84 -26.67
C LEU A 114 -37.97 8.00 -27.20
N LEU A 115 -37.74 8.84 -28.21
CA LEU A 115 -36.40 9.17 -28.69
C LEU A 115 -35.56 9.78 -27.58
N GLN A 116 -36.08 10.79 -26.88
CA GLN A 116 -35.38 11.43 -25.76
C GLN A 116 -35.07 10.42 -24.64
N PHE A 117 -36.02 9.54 -24.32
CA PHE A 117 -35.79 8.47 -23.36
C PHE A 117 -34.68 7.51 -23.79
N VAL A 118 -34.71 7.03 -25.04
CA VAL A 118 -33.69 6.11 -25.57
C VAL A 118 -32.31 6.78 -25.63
N PHE A 119 -32.23 8.07 -26.00
CA PHE A 119 -30.98 8.83 -25.95
C PHE A 119 -30.44 8.93 -24.52
N ASN A 120 -31.29 9.30 -23.55
CA ASN A 120 -30.90 9.37 -22.14
C ASN A 120 -30.39 8.00 -21.64
N GLN A 121 -31.06 6.91 -21.98
CA GLN A 121 -30.62 5.55 -21.62
C GLN A 121 -29.28 5.18 -22.28
N LYS A 122 -29.10 5.52 -23.54
CA LYS A 122 -27.83 5.30 -24.26
C LYS A 122 -26.67 6.06 -23.58
N GLU A 123 -26.86 7.33 -23.25
CA GLU A 123 -25.85 8.12 -22.54
C GLU A 123 -25.54 7.56 -21.15
N GLN A 124 -26.56 7.17 -20.39
CA GLN A 124 -26.38 6.51 -19.08
C GLN A 124 -25.57 5.22 -19.18
N ASN A 125 -25.83 4.41 -20.21
CA ASN A 125 -25.10 3.18 -20.45
C ASN A 125 -23.64 3.44 -20.80
N LEU A 126 -23.36 4.42 -21.68
CA LEU A 126 -22.01 4.82 -22.04
C LEU A 126 -21.24 5.30 -20.81
N TYR A 127 -21.86 6.16 -20.00
CA TYR A 127 -21.27 6.64 -18.74
C TYR A 127 -20.99 5.50 -17.77
N THR A 128 -21.94 4.57 -17.58
CA THR A 128 -21.78 3.42 -16.69
C THR A 128 -20.66 2.50 -17.16
N LYS A 129 -20.56 2.24 -18.48
CA LYS A 129 -19.47 1.46 -19.09
C LYS A 129 -18.12 2.14 -18.87
N ALA A 130 -18.01 3.45 -19.10
CA ALA A 130 -16.79 4.21 -18.87
C ALA A 130 -16.32 4.12 -17.40
N GLN A 131 -17.24 4.31 -16.44
CA GLN A 131 -16.95 4.17 -15.02
C GLN A 131 -16.51 2.75 -14.64
N LEU A 132 -17.14 1.71 -15.22
CA LEU A 132 -16.75 0.32 -14.98
C LEU A 132 -15.32 0.04 -15.48
N LEU A 133 -14.95 0.57 -16.65
CA LEU A 133 -13.60 0.46 -17.19
C LEU A 133 -12.58 1.19 -16.30
N GLU A 134 -12.91 2.38 -15.78
CA GLU A 134 -12.06 3.11 -14.84
C GLU A 134 -11.85 2.32 -13.54
N ILE A 135 -12.93 1.76 -12.97
CA ILE A 135 -12.85 0.89 -11.78
C ILE A 135 -11.97 -0.33 -12.06
N GLN A 136 -12.09 -0.96 -13.23
CA GLN A 136 -11.24 -2.11 -13.60
C GLN A 136 -9.76 -1.71 -13.67
N LYS A 137 -9.44 -0.58 -14.30
CA LYS A 137 -8.07 -0.04 -14.34
C LYS A 137 -7.52 0.22 -12.93
N LEU A 138 -8.31 0.85 -12.06
CA LEU A 138 -7.93 1.10 -10.66
C LEU A 138 -7.72 -0.20 -9.87
N LYS A 139 -8.56 -1.21 -10.07
CA LYS A 139 -8.38 -2.55 -9.48
C LYS A 139 -7.08 -3.21 -9.94
N GLY A 140 -6.72 -3.06 -11.22
CA GLY A 140 -5.43 -3.48 -11.76
C GLY A 140 -4.26 -2.81 -11.02
N ARG A 141 -4.29 -1.48 -10.92
CA ARG A 141 -3.26 -0.69 -10.19
C ARG A 141 -3.14 -1.09 -8.72
N ILE A 142 -4.25 -1.37 -8.03
CA ILE A 142 -4.23 -1.88 -6.65
C ILE A 142 -3.51 -3.23 -6.58
N LYS A 143 -3.77 -4.13 -7.54
CA LYS A 143 -3.15 -5.45 -7.56
C LYS A 143 -1.63 -5.34 -7.76
N GLU A 144 -1.21 -4.56 -8.75
CA GLU A 144 0.21 -4.29 -9.03
C GLU A 144 0.91 -3.66 -7.82
N ALA A 145 0.33 -2.61 -7.21
CA ALA A 145 0.90 -1.96 -6.04
C ALA A 145 1.00 -2.91 -4.82
N LYS A 146 0.03 -3.83 -4.64
CA LYS A 146 0.10 -4.87 -3.60
C LYS A 146 1.23 -5.86 -3.85
N GLU A 147 1.44 -6.26 -5.11
CA GLU A 147 2.53 -7.16 -5.49
C GLU A 147 3.89 -6.49 -5.25
N GLN A 148 4.06 -5.24 -5.69
CA GLN A 148 5.29 -4.47 -5.44
C GLN A 148 5.54 -4.19 -3.96
N LEU A 149 4.50 -3.91 -3.17
CA LEU A 149 4.62 -3.80 -1.71
C LEU A 149 5.14 -5.11 -1.08
N LYS A 150 4.61 -6.25 -1.52
CA LYS A 150 5.04 -7.57 -1.02
C LYS A 150 6.47 -7.87 -1.42
N GLU A 151 6.87 -7.54 -2.64
CA GLU A 151 8.24 -7.69 -3.12
C GLU A 151 9.21 -6.78 -2.35
N SER A 152 8.90 -5.50 -2.19
CA SER A 152 9.66 -4.55 -1.37
C SER A 152 9.87 -5.06 0.05
N GLN A 153 8.82 -5.61 0.68
CA GLN A 153 8.94 -6.21 2.02
C GLN A 153 9.86 -7.44 2.06
N LYS A 154 9.82 -8.29 1.03
CA LYS A 154 10.73 -9.44 0.91
C LYS A 154 12.17 -8.99 0.74
N ASN A 155 12.41 -8.01 -0.13
CA ASN A 155 13.72 -7.45 -0.39
C ASN A 155 14.29 -6.78 0.86
N TYR A 156 13.49 -6.01 1.60
CA TYR A 156 13.87 -5.45 2.89
C TYR A 156 14.28 -6.53 3.90
N LYS A 157 13.50 -7.62 4.02
CA LYS A 157 13.84 -8.74 4.90
C LYS A 157 15.16 -9.42 4.52
N ARG A 158 15.42 -9.58 3.22
CA ARG A 158 16.69 -10.14 2.71
C ARG A 158 17.86 -9.23 3.04
N LEU A 159 17.74 -7.95 2.69
CA LEU A 159 18.75 -6.93 2.94
C LEU A 159 19.09 -6.82 4.43
N ARG A 160 18.08 -6.79 5.31
CA ARG A 160 18.29 -6.75 6.76
C ARG A 160 19.02 -7.99 7.28
N LYS A 161 18.69 -9.17 6.76
CA LYS A 161 19.38 -10.41 7.14
C LYS A 161 20.84 -10.40 6.71
N GLN A 162 21.09 -10.04 5.45
CA GLN A 162 22.45 -9.92 4.91
C GLN A 162 23.27 -8.92 5.72
N PHE A 163 22.74 -7.70 5.91
CA PHE A 163 23.37 -6.67 6.72
C PHE A 163 23.74 -7.15 8.13
N ASN A 164 22.83 -7.88 8.79
CA ASN A 164 23.09 -8.43 10.13
C ASN A 164 24.13 -9.55 10.13
N CYS A 165 24.21 -10.36 9.06
CA CYS A 165 25.25 -11.36 8.90
C CYS A 165 26.60 -10.68 8.71
N ASP A 166 26.70 -9.77 7.73
CA ASP A 166 27.94 -9.05 7.43
C ASP A 166 28.46 -8.26 8.63
N ARG A 167 27.56 -7.62 9.41
CA ARG A 167 27.91 -6.95 10.67
C ARG A 167 28.49 -7.93 11.69
N LYS A 168 27.86 -9.10 11.87
CA LYS A 168 28.32 -10.09 12.85
C LYS A 168 29.68 -10.65 12.46
N ASP A 169 29.85 -11.01 11.19
CA ASP A 169 31.10 -11.55 10.67
C ASP A 169 32.23 -10.53 10.83
N ALA A 170 31.98 -9.25 10.57
CA ALA A 170 32.97 -8.19 10.79
C ALA A 170 33.33 -7.99 12.27
N ILE A 171 32.35 -8.07 13.18
CA ILE A 171 32.61 -7.99 14.63
C ILE A 171 33.43 -9.20 15.11
N GLU A 172 33.11 -10.39 14.63
CA GLU A 172 33.80 -11.62 15.00
C GLU A 172 35.27 -11.59 14.50
N GLN A 173 35.48 -11.18 13.25
CA GLN A 173 36.83 -10.95 12.72
C GLN A 173 37.65 -9.93 13.52
N LEU A 174 37.03 -8.81 13.93
CA LEU A 174 37.71 -7.82 14.76
C LEU A 174 38.07 -8.41 16.13
N LYS A 175 37.17 -9.16 16.76
CA LYS A 175 37.45 -9.82 18.05
C LYS A 175 38.59 -10.82 17.95
N ASP A 176 38.64 -11.62 16.88
CA ASP A 176 39.73 -12.56 16.66
C ASP A 176 41.08 -11.84 16.49
N GLN A 177 41.10 -10.73 15.75
CA GLN A 177 42.29 -9.88 15.62
C GLN A 177 42.71 -9.28 16.97
N GLN A 178 41.78 -8.75 17.75
CA GLN A 178 42.03 -8.20 19.08
C GLN A 178 42.57 -9.27 20.04
N HIS A 179 42.02 -10.48 19.98
CA HIS A 179 42.51 -11.61 20.78
C HIS A 179 43.96 -11.98 20.41
N GLN A 180 44.29 -12.03 19.12
CA GLN A 180 45.66 -12.28 18.67
C GLN A 180 46.62 -11.16 19.06
N GLU A 181 46.21 -9.89 18.98
CA GLU A 181 47.01 -8.76 19.47
C GLU A 181 47.28 -8.89 20.98
N HIS A 182 46.27 -9.28 21.76
CA HIS A 182 46.39 -9.46 23.20
C HIS A 182 47.35 -10.62 23.56
N GLN A 183 47.24 -11.75 22.87
CA GLN A 183 48.16 -12.89 23.04
C GLN A 183 49.60 -12.49 22.74
N LYS A 184 49.85 -11.82 21.60
CA LYS A 184 51.18 -11.34 21.22
C LYS A 184 51.77 -10.38 22.26
N LEU A 185 50.94 -9.50 22.84
CA LEU A 185 51.39 -8.59 23.89
C LEU A 185 51.78 -9.37 25.17
N ILE A 186 50.98 -10.36 25.57
CA ILE A 186 51.33 -11.23 26.72
C ILE A 186 52.63 -11.99 26.47
N GLU A 187 52.79 -12.58 25.28
CA GLU A 187 54.02 -13.32 24.91
C GLU A 187 55.24 -12.40 24.97
N SER A 188 55.09 -11.12 24.59
CA SER A 188 56.18 -10.13 24.70
C SER A 188 56.62 -9.84 26.14
N PHE A 189 55.79 -10.16 27.13
CA PHE A 189 56.04 -9.91 28.55
C PHE A 189 56.79 -11.03 29.29
N GLU A 190 57.03 -12.17 28.64
CA GLU A 190 57.71 -13.33 29.24
C GLU A 190 59.12 -12.99 29.74
N LYS A 191 59.82 -12.05 29.09
CA LYS A 191 61.16 -11.62 29.49
C LYS A 191 61.14 -10.17 29.94
N VAL A 192 61.68 -9.91 31.14
CA VAL A 192 61.92 -8.54 31.63
C VAL A 192 62.88 -7.85 30.66
N PRO A 193 62.52 -6.70 30.06
CA PRO A 193 63.40 -5.96 29.16
C PRO A 193 64.72 -5.58 29.84
N GLU A 194 65.80 -5.54 29.07
CA GLU A 194 67.14 -5.24 29.58
C GLU A 194 67.22 -3.88 30.30
N LYS A 195 66.41 -2.90 29.90
CA LYS A 195 66.32 -1.59 30.55
C LYS A 195 65.96 -1.66 32.05
N TYR A 196 65.20 -2.67 32.48
CA TYR A 196 64.84 -2.92 33.88
C TYR A 196 65.78 -3.89 34.59
N ARG A 197 66.80 -4.41 33.92
CA ARG A 197 67.85 -5.22 34.54
C ARG A 197 69.10 -4.40 34.85
N LYS A 198 69.10 -3.11 34.48
CA LYS A 198 70.23 -2.22 34.69
C LYS A 198 70.35 -1.87 36.18
N ILE A 199 71.57 -1.98 36.65
CA ILE A 199 71.98 -1.71 38.02
C ILE A 199 72.53 -0.29 38.09
N SER A 200 72.37 0.41 39.22
CA SER A 200 72.93 1.74 39.40
C SER A 200 74.46 1.77 39.45
N ASN A 201 75.03 2.94 39.15
CA ASN A 201 76.46 3.19 39.32
C ASN A 201 76.92 3.02 40.78
N LYS A 202 76.04 3.23 41.76
CA LYS A 202 76.35 3.09 43.19
C LYS A 202 76.69 1.63 43.51
N LEU A 203 75.87 0.68 43.07
CA LEU A 203 76.17 -0.74 43.27
C LEU A 203 77.45 -1.16 42.54
N ILE A 204 77.68 -0.67 41.33
CA ILE A 204 78.93 -0.95 40.58
C ILE A 204 80.15 -0.48 41.37
N ILE A 205 80.09 0.69 42.02
CA ILE A 205 81.16 1.20 42.87
C ILE A 205 81.36 0.30 44.10
N LEU A 206 80.29 -0.07 44.81
CA LEU A 206 80.35 -0.98 45.96
C LEU A 206 80.98 -2.32 45.58
N ARG A 207 80.61 -2.92 44.44
CA ARG A 207 81.21 -4.17 43.94
C ARG A 207 82.69 -4.02 43.57
N LYS A 208 83.10 -2.87 43.03
CA LYS A 208 84.52 -2.57 42.78
C LYS A 208 85.31 -2.43 44.08
N GLN A 209 84.75 -1.75 45.08
CA GLN A 209 85.36 -1.60 46.41
C GLN A 209 85.47 -2.94 47.14
N GLU A 210 84.41 -3.76 47.11
CA GLU A 210 84.40 -5.13 47.63
C GLU A 210 85.54 -5.95 47.01
N LYS A 211 85.65 -5.94 45.68
CA LYS A 211 86.71 -6.65 44.94
C LYS A 211 88.09 -6.17 45.34
N HIS A 212 88.29 -4.86 45.49
CA HIS A 212 89.57 -4.29 45.91
C HIS A 212 89.96 -4.72 47.33
N LEU A 213 89.04 -4.59 48.29
CA LEU A 213 89.26 -4.99 49.69
C LEU A 213 89.57 -6.49 49.83
N ARG A 214 88.94 -7.32 48.99
CA ARG A 214 89.22 -8.76 48.92
C ARG A 214 90.64 -9.04 48.39
N LEU A 215 91.10 -8.29 47.38
CA LEU A 215 92.45 -8.42 46.83
C LEU A 215 93.52 -7.93 47.80
N THR A 216 93.22 -6.94 48.65
CA THR A 216 94.12 -6.45 49.70
C THR A 216 93.98 -7.21 51.02
N HIS A 217 93.34 -8.39 51.03
CA HIS A 217 93.14 -9.25 52.20
C HIS A 217 92.40 -8.59 53.40
N ARG A 218 91.63 -7.51 53.17
CA ARG A 218 90.82 -6.83 54.21
C ARG A 218 89.42 -7.44 54.29
N TYR A 219 89.34 -8.69 54.74
CA TYR A 219 88.12 -9.49 54.62
C TYR A 219 86.94 -9.00 55.46
N MET A 220 87.17 -8.44 56.65
CA MET A 220 86.09 -7.95 57.52
C MET A 220 85.37 -6.76 56.89
N GLU A 221 86.10 -5.83 56.28
CA GLU A 221 85.54 -4.68 55.58
C GLU A 221 84.88 -5.10 54.26
N ALA A 222 85.50 -6.02 53.52
CA ALA A 222 84.89 -6.59 52.32
C ALA A 222 83.54 -7.25 52.63
N LYS A 223 83.40 -7.92 53.79
CA LYS A 223 82.14 -8.50 54.25
C LYS A 223 81.07 -7.43 54.50
N GLN A 224 81.42 -6.31 55.12
CA GLN A 224 80.49 -5.19 55.33
C GLN A 224 80.02 -4.57 54.01
N ILE A 225 80.96 -4.26 53.11
CA ILE A 225 80.62 -3.72 51.77
C ILE A 225 79.78 -4.71 50.96
N LYS A 226 80.04 -6.02 51.08
CA LYS A 226 79.20 -7.03 50.45
C LYS A 226 77.77 -6.99 50.96
N ILE A 227 77.56 -6.91 52.28
CA ILE A 227 76.21 -6.83 52.87
C ILE A 227 75.48 -5.58 52.37
N GLU A 228 76.15 -4.43 52.36
CA GLU A 228 75.58 -3.18 51.83
C GLU A 228 75.26 -3.29 50.34
N GLY A 229 76.17 -3.86 49.54
CA GLY A 229 75.95 -4.10 48.12
C GLY A 229 74.79 -5.05 47.84
N ASP A 230 74.72 -6.18 48.55
CA ASP A 230 73.63 -7.15 48.42
C ASP A 230 72.26 -6.53 48.78
N GLN A 231 72.23 -5.63 49.77
CA GLN A 231 71.02 -4.89 50.14
C GLN A 231 70.58 -3.90 49.04
N VAL A 232 71.51 -3.07 48.55
CA VAL A 232 71.24 -2.11 47.47
C VAL A 232 70.80 -2.82 46.18
N GLU A 233 71.44 -3.94 45.83
CA GLU A 233 71.04 -4.75 44.67
C GLU A 233 69.59 -5.23 44.77
N LYS A 234 69.20 -5.71 45.95
CA LYS A 234 67.85 -6.19 46.18
C LYS A 234 66.82 -5.07 46.06
N GLU A 235 67.09 -3.92 46.67
CA GLU A 235 66.22 -2.74 46.63
C GLU A 235 66.03 -2.23 45.19
N GLU A 236 67.12 -2.08 44.42
CA GLU A 236 67.08 -1.62 43.03
C GLU A 236 66.35 -2.61 42.12
N MET A 237 66.58 -3.92 42.29
CA MET A 237 65.88 -4.95 41.51
C MET A 237 64.39 -4.99 41.82
N GLU A 238 63.98 -4.81 43.08
CA GLU A 238 62.57 -4.72 43.45
C GLU A 238 61.90 -3.47 42.86
N GLU A 239 62.56 -2.32 42.89
CA GLU A 239 62.05 -1.08 42.29
C GLU A 239 61.91 -1.19 40.77
N ASN A 240 62.93 -1.74 40.10
CA ASN A 240 62.89 -2.00 38.66
C ASN A 240 61.75 -2.95 38.26
N LEU A 241 61.50 -4.00 39.04
CA LEU A 241 60.37 -4.91 38.81
C LEU A 241 59.02 -4.22 39.03
N LYS A 242 58.89 -3.34 40.03
CA LYS A 242 57.69 -2.52 40.23
C LYS A 242 57.43 -1.63 39.01
N HIS A 243 58.45 -0.91 38.54
CA HIS A 243 58.33 -0.07 37.34
C HIS A 243 57.95 -0.87 36.09
N TRP A 244 58.53 -2.05 35.92
CA TRP A 244 58.17 -2.94 34.81
C TRP A 244 56.72 -3.41 34.88
N ASN A 245 56.25 -3.79 36.07
CA ASN A 245 54.85 -4.20 36.26
C ASN A 245 53.86 -3.04 36.01
N ILE A 246 54.22 -1.82 36.39
CA ILE A 246 53.44 -0.62 36.06
C ILE A 246 53.41 -0.40 34.54
N GLU A 247 54.55 -0.50 33.85
CA GLU A 247 54.60 -0.36 32.39
C GLU A 247 53.75 -1.42 31.69
N LYS A 248 53.82 -2.70 32.12
CA LYS A 248 52.95 -3.77 31.62
C LYS A 248 51.46 -3.43 31.76
N SER A 249 51.05 -2.99 32.95
CA SER A 249 49.67 -2.63 33.23
C SER A 249 49.19 -1.47 32.35
N ASN A 250 50.04 -0.46 32.17
CA ASN A 250 49.75 0.67 31.28
C ASN A 250 49.61 0.23 29.82
N LEU A 251 50.50 -0.64 29.32
CA LEU A 251 50.41 -1.16 27.95
C LEU A 251 49.14 -1.99 27.72
N LEU A 252 48.76 -2.83 28.68
CA LEU A 252 47.50 -3.59 28.62
C LEU A 252 46.29 -2.66 28.59
N SER A 253 46.25 -1.66 29.47
CA SER A 253 45.16 -0.67 29.50
C SER A 253 45.08 0.14 28.20
N GLN A 254 46.21 0.55 27.64
CA GLN A 254 46.24 1.23 26.33
C GLN A 254 45.72 0.35 25.21
N LEU A 255 46.08 -0.94 25.20
CA LEU A 255 45.59 -1.89 24.22
C LEU A 255 44.08 -2.10 24.33
N GLU A 256 43.55 -2.25 25.54
CA GLU A 256 42.12 -2.40 25.80
C GLU A 256 41.34 -1.15 25.35
N ASN A 257 41.84 0.05 25.68
CA ASN A 257 41.26 1.31 25.21
C ASN A 257 41.24 1.40 23.68
N LYS A 258 42.32 1.00 23.01
CA LYS A 258 42.38 0.92 21.54
C LYS A 258 41.33 -0.05 21.01
N HIS A 259 41.20 -1.24 21.59
CA HIS A 259 40.22 -2.26 21.18
C HIS A 259 38.78 -1.77 21.33
N GLN A 260 38.48 -1.09 22.43
CA GLN A 260 37.16 -0.51 22.69
C GLN A 260 36.84 0.60 21.69
N GLN A 261 37.79 1.50 21.40
CA GLN A 261 37.62 2.54 20.38
C GLN A 261 37.37 1.93 18.99
N GLN A 262 38.15 0.93 18.59
CA GLN A 262 37.94 0.22 17.31
C GLN A 262 36.55 -0.40 17.21
N MET A 263 36.08 -1.05 18.29
CA MET A 263 34.75 -1.64 18.33
C MET A 263 33.66 -0.57 18.18
N ASN A 264 33.76 0.51 18.95
CA ASN A 264 32.82 1.63 18.87
C ASN A 264 32.78 2.25 17.47
N CYS A 265 33.93 2.48 16.84
CA CYS A 265 34.01 2.99 15.47
C CYS A 265 33.36 2.04 14.46
N LEU A 266 33.57 0.72 14.62
CA LEU A 266 32.95 -0.28 13.75
C LEU A 266 31.43 -0.29 13.92
N GLU A 267 30.93 -0.26 15.15
CA GLU A 267 29.49 -0.21 15.42
C GLU A 267 28.82 1.03 14.85
N GLN A 268 29.42 2.21 15.07
CA GLN A 268 28.94 3.47 14.49
C GLN A 268 28.93 3.45 12.97
N LYS A 269 29.95 2.85 12.32
CA LYS A 269 29.99 2.70 10.86
C LYS A 269 28.80 1.89 10.37
N TRP A 270 28.51 0.75 11.01
CA TRP A 270 27.36 -0.06 10.66
C TRP A 270 26.05 0.67 10.91
N GLU A 271 25.91 1.35 12.06
CA GLU A 271 24.71 2.14 12.36
C GLU A 271 24.45 3.23 11.30
N ARG A 272 25.48 4.01 10.92
CA ARG A 272 25.38 5.01 9.85
C ARG A 272 24.96 4.39 8.52
N THR A 273 25.54 3.23 8.17
CA THR A 273 25.20 2.51 6.94
C THR A 273 23.74 2.06 6.97
N TRP A 274 23.26 1.54 8.10
CA TRP A 274 21.87 1.15 8.27
C TRP A 274 20.92 2.35 8.18
N ASN A 275 21.27 3.45 8.84
CA ASN A 275 20.49 4.68 8.85
C ASN A 275 20.43 5.36 7.47
N SER A 276 21.40 5.13 6.60
CA SER A 276 21.33 5.56 5.20
C SER A 276 20.35 4.71 4.36
N ILE A 277 20.30 3.40 4.60
CA ILE A 277 19.49 2.46 3.82
C ILE A 277 18.03 2.41 4.27
N TYR A 278 17.80 2.49 5.59
CA TYR A 278 16.48 2.26 6.20
C TYR A 278 15.39 3.24 5.74
N PRO A 279 15.62 4.57 5.68
CA PRO A 279 14.62 5.54 5.26
C PRO A 279 14.10 5.26 3.85
N ALA A 280 14.99 4.99 2.89
CA ALA A 280 14.61 4.69 1.51
C ALA A 280 13.68 3.46 1.40
N GLN A 281 13.85 2.47 2.28
CA GLN A 281 12.97 1.30 2.33
C GLN A 281 11.61 1.63 2.97
N LEU A 282 11.61 2.50 3.98
CA LEU A 282 10.39 2.98 4.63
C LEU A 282 9.55 3.80 3.65
N ASP A 283 10.18 4.72 2.91
CA ASP A 283 9.53 5.58 1.92
C ASP A 283 8.90 4.76 0.80
N ARG A 284 9.62 3.77 0.26
CA ARG A 284 9.07 2.85 -0.74
C ARG A 284 7.82 2.10 -0.23
N LYS A 285 7.87 1.63 1.02
CA LYS A 285 6.72 0.95 1.64
C LYS A 285 5.54 1.91 1.83
N GLN A 286 5.79 3.15 2.23
CA GLN A 286 4.74 4.17 2.39
C GLN A 286 4.15 4.58 1.05
N HIS A 287 4.98 4.76 0.02
CA HIS A 287 4.56 5.07 -1.34
C HIS A 287 3.54 4.06 -1.87
N TYR A 288 3.83 2.76 -1.82
CA TYR A 288 2.88 1.75 -2.31
C TYR A 288 1.59 1.69 -1.47
N LYS A 289 1.65 1.95 -0.16
CA LYS A 289 0.43 2.06 0.66
C LYS A 289 -0.43 3.24 0.22
N LEU A 290 0.17 4.41 0.02
CA LEU A 290 -0.54 5.60 -0.45
C LEU A 290 -1.16 5.36 -1.83
N VAL A 291 -0.45 4.71 -2.76
CA VAL A 291 -0.99 4.34 -4.07
C VAL A 291 -2.23 3.44 -3.93
N ILE A 292 -2.18 2.43 -3.05
CA ILE A 292 -3.31 1.54 -2.78
C ILE A 292 -4.49 2.32 -2.20
N ASP A 293 -4.25 3.19 -1.21
CA ASP A 293 -5.31 3.90 -0.50
C ASP A 293 -5.95 4.97 -1.39
N ASN A 294 -5.17 5.71 -2.18
CA ASN A 294 -5.67 6.66 -3.16
C ASN A 294 -6.51 5.98 -4.24
N ALA A 295 -6.06 4.83 -4.77
CA ALA A 295 -6.83 4.08 -5.75
C ALA A 295 -8.14 3.53 -5.16
N LYS A 296 -8.14 3.09 -3.89
CA LYS A 296 -9.38 2.67 -3.19
C LYS A 296 -10.34 3.84 -2.98
N LYS A 297 -9.85 5.00 -2.51
CA LYS A 297 -10.66 6.21 -2.35
C LYS A 297 -11.31 6.60 -3.67
N ARG A 298 -10.55 6.58 -4.77
CA ARG A 298 -11.08 6.86 -6.10
C ARG A 298 -12.16 5.87 -6.55
N ILE A 299 -11.99 4.57 -6.28
CA ILE A 299 -13.05 3.59 -6.54
C ILE A 299 -14.32 3.93 -5.73
N LEU A 300 -14.17 4.28 -4.44
CA LEU A 300 -15.29 4.65 -3.58
C LEU A 300 -16.03 5.88 -4.12
N GLU A 301 -15.32 6.91 -4.57
CA GLU A 301 -15.90 8.10 -5.22
C GLU A 301 -16.71 7.73 -6.46
N ILE A 302 -16.15 6.93 -7.37
CA ILE A 302 -16.85 6.50 -8.60
C ILE A 302 -18.09 5.66 -8.25
N THR A 303 -18.00 4.79 -7.24
CA THR A 303 -19.14 3.98 -6.80
C THR A 303 -20.20 4.77 -6.02
N GLY A 304 -19.80 5.82 -5.28
CA GLY A 304 -20.71 6.72 -4.59
C GLY A 304 -21.51 7.57 -5.58
N ASN A 305 -20.81 8.17 -6.54
CA ASN A 305 -21.42 9.03 -7.57
C ASN A 305 -22.39 8.26 -8.51
N LYS A 306 -22.28 6.93 -8.60
CA LYS A 306 -23.26 6.10 -9.33
C LYS A 306 -24.67 6.22 -8.76
N ASN A 307 -24.81 6.45 -7.46
CA ASN A 307 -26.13 6.60 -6.83
C ASN A 307 -26.74 7.97 -7.13
N ASP A 308 -25.90 9.02 -7.17
CA ASP A 308 -26.35 10.39 -7.42
C ASP A 308 -26.77 10.64 -8.87
N PHE A 309 -26.05 10.04 -9.84
CA PHE A 309 -26.40 10.16 -11.26
C PHE A 309 -27.74 9.48 -11.59
N LYS A 310 -27.99 8.29 -11.02
CA LYS A 310 -29.29 7.59 -11.12
C LYS A 310 -30.42 8.42 -10.52
N LEU A 311 -30.17 9.11 -9.40
CA LEU A 311 -31.15 9.97 -8.73
C LEU A 311 -31.48 11.24 -9.52
N SER A 312 -30.49 11.84 -10.21
CA SER A 312 -30.71 13.05 -11.01
C SER A 312 -31.51 12.77 -12.28
N THR A 313 -31.26 11.64 -12.95
CA THR A 313 -31.95 11.33 -14.20
C THR A 313 -33.40 10.92 -13.95
N THR A 314 -33.65 10.12 -12.91
CA THR A 314 -35.03 9.78 -12.49
C THR A 314 -35.81 11.01 -12.05
N LYS A 315 -35.19 11.97 -11.37
CA LYS A 315 -35.84 13.24 -11.03
C LYS A 315 -36.17 14.07 -12.26
N SER A 316 -35.29 14.17 -13.25
CA SER A 316 -35.57 14.94 -14.47
C SER A 316 -36.74 14.35 -15.28
N VAL A 317 -36.79 13.02 -15.42
CA VAL A 317 -37.87 12.31 -16.14
C VAL A 317 -39.20 12.41 -15.37
N LEU A 318 -39.17 12.30 -14.05
CA LEU A 318 -40.38 12.48 -13.21
C LEU A 318 -40.87 13.94 -13.18
N GLN A 319 -39.98 14.91 -13.33
CA GLN A 319 -40.34 16.33 -13.39
C GLN A 319 -41.07 16.64 -14.70
N VAL A 320 -40.54 16.17 -15.84
CA VAL A 320 -41.18 16.28 -17.16
C VAL A 320 -42.58 15.65 -17.15
N ARG A 321 -42.71 14.42 -16.63
CA ARG A 321 -44.01 13.74 -16.47
C ARG A 321 -45.00 14.47 -15.57
N LYS A 322 -44.51 15.13 -14.51
CA LYS A 322 -45.35 15.94 -13.61
C LYS A 322 -45.86 17.20 -14.28
N ASP A 323 -45.03 17.86 -15.07
CA ASP A 323 -45.40 19.08 -15.79
C ASP A 323 -46.37 18.77 -16.94
N GLU A 324 -46.22 17.63 -17.61
CA GLU A 324 -47.20 17.09 -18.57
C GLU A 324 -48.55 16.81 -17.91
N LEU A 325 -48.59 16.08 -16.79
CA LEU A 325 -49.83 15.81 -16.06
C LEU A 325 -50.53 17.10 -15.60
N ARG A 326 -49.77 18.14 -15.23
CA ARG A 326 -50.31 19.47 -14.90
C ARG A 326 -50.92 20.16 -16.12
N THR A 327 -50.29 20.09 -17.28
CA THR A 327 -50.85 20.67 -18.51
C THR A 327 -52.10 19.93 -18.98
N VAL A 328 -52.14 18.59 -18.90
CA VAL A 328 -53.31 17.77 -19.25
C VAL A 328 -54.48 18.05 -18.30
N THR A 329 -54.24 18.09 -16.99
CA THR A 329 -55.29 18.44 -16.00
C THR A 329 -55.77 19.87 -16.16
N SER A 330 -54.90 20.82 -16.50
CA SER A 330 -55.29 22.19 -16.83
C SER A 330 -56.16 22.27 -18.10
N ARG A 331 -55.84 21.49 -19.14
CA ARG A 331 -56.64 21.41 -20.38
C ARG A 331 -58.00 20.76 -20.13
N ILE A 332 -58.06 19.68 -19.35
CA ILE A 332 -59.33 19.03 -18.96
C ILE A 332 -60.19 19.99 -18.12
N GLY A 333 -59.59 20.68 -17.15
CA GLY A 333 -60.28 21.68 -16.34
C GLY A 333 -60.74 22.93 -17.11
N ALA A 334 -60.07 23.28 -18.21
CA ALA A 334 -60.50 24.32 -19.14
C ALA A 334 -61.62 23.83 -20.06
N HIS A 335 -61.55 22.58 -20.54
CA HIS A 335 -62.56 21.98 -21.41
C HIS A 335 -63.89 21.70 -20.67
N GLN A 336 -63.83 21.36 -19.38
CA GLN A 336 -65.03 21.26 -18.53
C GLN A 336 -65.65 22.62 -18.20
N ARG A 337 -64.86 23.69 -18.10
CA ARG A 337 -65.38 25.07 -17.94
C ARG A 337 -65.90 25.69 -19.24
N GLY A 338 -65.50 25.18 -20.40
CA GLY A 338 -66.01 25.59 -21.71
C GLY A 338 -67.33 24.93 -22.13
N LYS A 339 -67.78 23.90 -21.39
CA LYS A 339 -69.08 23.23 -21.58
C LYS A 339 -70.07 23.57 -20.46
N GLU A 340 -70.17 24.84 -20.09
CA GLU A 340 -71.45 25.30 -19.54
C GLU A 340 -72.47 25.36 -20.69
N PRO A 341 -73.60 24.65 -20.61
CA PRO A 341 -74.64 24.73 -21.62
C PRO A 341 -75.20 26.16 -21.64
N LYS A 342 -74.96 26.88 -22.74
CA LYS A 342 -75.60 28.17 -23.07
C LYS A 342 -77.14 28.09 -23.08
N THR A 343 -77.72 26.92 -22.86
CA THR A 343 -79.15 26.65 -22.74
C THR A 343 -79.77 27.05 -21.40
N GLN A 344 -78.99 27.39 -20.35
CA GLN A 344 -79.57 27.86 -19.08
C GLN A 344 -79.65 29.40 -18.95
N ARG A 345 -78.91 30.18 -19.75
CA ARG A 345 -79.04 31.65 -19.74
C ARG A 345 -80.28 32.17 -20.48
N LYS A 346 -80.81 31.43 -21.45
CA LYS A 346 -82.02 31.82 -22.19
C LYS A 346 -83.33 31.57 -21.44
N ILE A 347 -83.34 30.73 -20.40
CA ILE A 347 -84.54 30.45 -19.59
C ILE A 347 -84.67 31.47 -18.44
N VAL A 348 -83.56 32.04 -17.95
CA VAL A 348 -83.61 33.07 -16.91
C VAL A 348 -84.01 34.44 -17.48
N GLU A 349 -83.64 34.77 -18.72
CA GLU A 349 -84.04 36.03 -19.37
C GLU A 349 -85.51 36.07 -19.80
N THR A 350 -86.13 34.94 -20.19
CA THR A 350 -87.58 34.90 -20.49
C THR A 350 -88.43 35.02 -19.22
N VAL A 351 -88.03 34.37 -18.12
CA VAL A 351 -88.78 34.44 -16.84
C VAL A 351 -88.72 35.84 -16.20
N TYR A 352 -87.62 36.58 -16.37
CA TYR A 352 -87.53 37.97 -15.88
C TYR A 352 -88.29 38.97 -16.75
N SER A 353 -88.46 38.71 -18.06
CA SER A 353 -89.22 39.59 -18.96
C SER A 353 -90.74 39.47 -18.76
N ASP A 354 -91.23 38.28 -18.40
CA ASP A 354 -92.66 38.05 -18.14
C ASP A 354 -93.10 38.54 -16.75
N GLN A 355 -92.23 38.52 -15.74
CA GLN A 355 -92.51 39.13 -14.44
C GLN A 355 -92.55 40.67 -14.48
N MET A 356 -91.81 41.31 -15.39
CA MET A 356 -91.83 42.77 -15.55
C MET A 356 -93.03 43.26 -16.38
N ARG A 357 -93.62 42.45 -17.26
CA ARG A 357 -94.85 42.81 -17.98
C ARG A 357 -96.12 42.71 -17.13
N ALA A 358 -96.13 41.87 -16.09
CA ALA A 358 -97.26 41.73 -15.17
C ALA A 358 -97.38 42.85 -14.11
N LYS A 359 -96.36 43.72 -13.94
CA LYS A 359 -96.37 44.84 -12.98
C LYS A 359 -96.74 46.20 -13.56
N THR A 360 -97.03 46.29 -14.86
CA THR A 360 -97.44 47.52 -15.56
C THR A 360 -98.91 47.53 -16.01
N SER A 361 -99.75 46.62 -15.49
CA SER A 361 -101.18 46.51 -15.81
C SER A 361 -102.10 46.70 -14.59
N LEU A 362 -101.62 47.36 -13.53
CA LEU A 362 -102.42 47.78 -12.37
C LEU A 362 -102.00 49.19 -11.92
N TYR A 363 -102.10 50.13 -12.86
CA TYR A 363 -102.35 51.55 -12.61
C TYR A 363 -103.24 52.11 -13.71
#